data_AF-A0A7X6PWZ2-F1
#
_entry.id   AF-A0A7X6PWZ2-F1
#
_cell.length_a   1.000
_cell.length_b   1.000
_cell.length_c   1.000
_cell.angle_alpha   90.00
_cell.angle_beta   90.00
_cell.angle_gamma   90.00
#
_symmetry.space_group_name_H-M   'P 1'
#
loop_
_entity.id
_entity.type
_entity.pdbx_description
1 polymer ?
#
loop_
_entity_poly.entity_id
_entity_poly.type
_entity_poly.pdbx_seq_one_letter_code
_entity_poly.pdbx_strand_id
1 'polypeptide(L)'
;MLCVDTPESVHPDKKQNIPMGVTASNYTKQRLEGKSVNLEFEGQERDKYNRLLAYVIIDGNNFNLELIREGLSPYYTQYGLSKKYDQMFRAAEKQAHKDGLNIWGDPELIKKYLRLKSKWGKHNKD
;
A
#
# COMPACT_ATOMS: atom_id res chain seq x y z
N MET A 1 -3.59 -6.66 3.04
CA MET A 1 -2.43 -6.11 3.79
C MET A 1 -2.86 -4.78 4.39
N LEU A 2 -2.38 -4.44 5.59
CA LEU A 2 -2.67 -3.15 6.24
C LEU A 2 -1.93 -1.98 5.58
N CYS A 3 -2.53 -0.79 5.61
CA CYS A 3 -1.91 0.50 5.25
C CYS A 3 -1.39 0.66 3.81
N VAL A 4 -1.72 -0.26 2.89
CA VAL A 4 -1.33 -0.21 1.47
C VAL A 4 -2.54 -0.32 0.55
N ASP A 5 -2.46 0.30 -0.62
CA ASP A 5 -3.47 0.35 -1.69
C ASP A 5 -2.79 0.41 -3.07
N THR A 6 -2.31 -0.74 -3.54
CA THR A 6 -1.58 -0.85 -4.81
C THR A 6 -2.51 -0.65 -6.01
N PRO A 7 -2.02 -0.15 -7.16
CA PRO A 7 -2.81 -0.18 -8.40
C PRO A 7 -3.29 -1.59 -8.73
N GLU A 8 -4.50 -1.69 -9.28
CA GLU A 8 -5.14 -2.96 -9.55
C GLU A 8 -4.72 -3.53 -10.92
N SER A 9 -4.72 -4.86 -11.03
CA SER A 9 -4.52 -5.59 -12.29
C SER A 9 -5.59 -6.64 -12.58
N VAL A 10 -6.43 -6.97 -11.60
CA VAL A 10 -7.45 -8.04 -11.69
C VAL A 10 -8.83 -7.61 -11.20
N HIS A 11 -9.10 -6.31 -11.21
CA HIS A 11 -10.40 -5.74 -10.84
C HIS A 11 -11.50 -6.13 -11.87
N PRO A 12 -12.75 -6.41 -11.43
CA PRO A 12 -13.86 -6.75 -12.33
C PRO A 12 -14.15 -5.69 -13.39
N ASP A 13 -14.10 -4.41 -13.00
CA ASP A 13 -14.05 -3.29 -13.94
C ASP A 13 -12.64 -3.16 -14.54
N LYS A 14 -12.51 -3.57 -15.80
CA LYS A 14 -11.24 -3.58 -16.55
C LYS A 14 -10.58 -2.20 -16.67
N LYS A 15 -11.32 -1.10 -16.56
CA LYS A 15 -10.74 0.26 -16.62
C LYS A 15 -9.84 0.57 -15.43
N GLN A 16 -9.98 -0.18 -14.33
CA GLN A 16 -9.14 -0.04 -13.15
C GLN A 16 -7.83 -0.83 -13.26
N ASN A 17 -7.77 -1.80 -14.17
CA ASN A 17 -6.60 -2.63 -14.40
C ASN A 17 -5.59 -1.87 -15.26
N ILE A 18 -4.48 -1.47 -14.65
CA ILE A 18 -3.45 -0.67 -15.31
C ILE A 18 -2.09 -1.37 -15.24
N PRO A 19 -1.13 -1.05 -16.14
CA PRO A 19 0.18 -1.69 -16.15
C PRO A 19 0.91 -1.66 -14.80
N MET A 20 0.80 -0.56 -14.06
CA MET A 20 1.40 -0.44 -12.72
C MET A 20 0.87 -1.46 -11.72
N GLY A 21 -0.37 -1.94 -11.89
CA GLY A 21 -0.92 -3.00 -11.04
C GLY A 21 -0.29 -4.37 -11.32
N VAL A 22 0.13 -4.61 -12.57
CA VAL A 22 0.91 -5.81 -12.92
C VAL A 22 2.31 -5.70 -12.32
N THR A 23 2.93 -4.51 -12.37
CA THR A 23 4.22 -4.24 -11.72
C THR A 23 4.16 -4.54 -10.21
N ALA A 24 3.16 -4.00 -9.51
CA ALA A 24 2.97 -4.24 -8.07
C ALA A 24 2.71 -5.72 -7.73
N SER A 25 1.91 -6.41 -8.57
CA SER A 25 1.64 -7.84 -8.42
C SER A 25 2.91 -8.68 -8.59
N ASN A 26 3.68 -8.42 -9.65
CA ASN A 26 4.93 -9.14 -9.93
C ASN A 26 5.97 -8.88 -8.85
N TYR A 27 6.11 -7.64 -8.38
CA TYR A 27 7.00 -7.31 -7.27
C TYR A 27 6.63 -8.08 -6.00
N THR A 28 5.35 -8.09 -5.64
CA THR A 28 4.85 -8.85 -4.49
C THR A 28 5.12 -10.35 -4.63
N LYS A 29 4.86 -10.91 -5.81
CA LYS A 29 5.12 -12.31 -6.12
C LYS A 29 6.61 -12.64 -5.98
N GLN A 30 7.49 -11.88 -6.62
CA GLN A 30 8.94 -12.07 -6.54
C GLN A 30 9.45 -12.00 -5.10
N ARG A 31 8.89 -11.10 -4.28
CA ARG A 31 9.35 -10.88 -2.92
C ARG A 31 8.87 -11.93 -1.94
N LEU A 32 7.68 -12.52 -2.13
CA LEU A 32 7.02 -13.38 -1.15
C LEU A 32 6.81 -14.84 -1.57
N GLU A 33 6.80 -15.15 -2.87
CA GLU A 33 6.50 -16.51 -3.34
C GLU A 33 7.54 -17.52 -2.85
N GLY A 34 7.07 -18.64 -2.28
CA GLY A 34 7.92 -19.68 -1.73
C GLY A 34 8.60 -19.33 -0.40
N LYS A 35 8.27 -18.19 0.22
CA LYS A 35 8.91 -17.74 1.46
C LYS A 35 7.99 -17.84 2.67
N SER A 36 8.59 -18.11 3.83
CA SER A 36 7.92 -18.02 5.11
C SER A 36 7.86 -16.57 5.57
N VAL A 37 6.69 -16.15 6.03
CA VAL A 37 6.45 -14.80 6.54
C VAL A 37 5.77 -14.88 7.91
N ASN A 38 6.03 -13.87 8.74
CA ASN A 38 5.25 -13.64 9.95
C ASN A 38 4.16 -12.62 9.65
N LEU A 39 3.00 -12.79 10.29
CA LEU A 39 1.92 -11.82 10.23
C LEU A 39 1.90 -11.03 11.54
N GLU A 40 2.04 -9.72 11.43
CA GLU A 40 1.91 -8.82 12.56
C GLU A 40 0.57 -8.07 12.48
N PHE A 41 -0.30 -8.30 13.46
CA PHE A 41 -1.62 -7.72 13.51
C PHE A 41 -1.62 -6.36 14.23
N GLU A 42 -2.56 -5.50 13.83
CA GLU A 42 -2.86 -4.24 14.50
C GLU A 42 -4.34 -3.89 14.30
N GLY A 43 -5.08 -3.75 15.41
CA GLY A 43 -6.52 -3.49 15.36
C GLY A 43 -7.31 -4.76 15.03
N GLN A 44 -8.35 -4.62 14.20
CA GLN A 44 -9.22 -5.73 13.80
C GLN A 44 -8.48 -6.67 12.85
N GLU A 45 -8.49 -7.99 13.13
CA GLU A 45 -7.73 -8.97 12.34
C GLU A 45 -8.34 -9.32 10.99
N ARG A 46 -9.65 -9.11 10.80
CA ARG A 46 -10.35 -9.46 9.57
C ARG A 46 -11.34 -8.38 9.15
N ASP A 47 -11.42 -8.12 7.86
CA ASP A 47 -12.45 -7.21 7.33
C ASP A 47 -13.80 -7.91 7.09
N LYS A 48 -14.79 -7.16 6.61
CA LYS A 48 -16.13 -7.66 6.25
C LYS A 48 -16.16 -8.73 5.15
N TYR A 49 -15.06 -8.89 4.41
CA TYR A 49 -14.88 -9.92 3.40
C TYR A 49 -14.06 -11.11 3.93
N ASN A 50 -13.86 -11.19 5.25
CA ASN A 50 -13.10 -12.22 5.94
C ASN A 50 -11.60 -12.27 5.57
N ARG A 51 -11.05 -11.20 4.97
CA ARG A 51 -9.62 -11.12 4.62
C ARG A 51 -8.80 -10.77 5.85
N LEU A 52 -7.65 -11.44 6.03
CA LEU A 52 -6.72 -11.11 7.10
C LEU A 52 -6.11 -9.71 6.90
N LEU A 53 -6.09 -8.94 7.98
CA LEU A 53 -5.54 -7.60 8.09
C LEU A 53 -4.27 -7.66 8.93
N ALA A 54 -3.13 -7.72 8.27
CA ALA A 54 -1.82 -7.74 8.92
C ALA A 54 -0.77 -6.95 8.13
N TYR A 55 0.31 -6.59 8.82
CA TYR A 55 1.60 -6.33 8.21
C TYR A 55 2.28 -7.66 7.92
N VAL A 56 2.87 -7.78 6.73
CA VAL A 56 3.66 -8.95 6.35
C VAL A 56 5.11 -8.69 6.73
N ILE A 57 5.65 -9.51 7.62
CA ILE A 57 7.04 -9.43 8.07
C ILE A 57 7.83 -10.55 7.40
N ILE A 58 8.79 -10.18 6.58
CA ILE A 58 9.65 -11.09 5.83
C ILE A 58 11.11 -10.77 6.13
N ASP A 59 11.89 -11.78 6.52
CA ASP A 59 13.30 -11.61 6.90
C ASP A 59 13.51 -10.49 7.94
N GLY A 60 12.56 -10.36 8.89
CA GLY A 60 12.56 -9.32 9.92
C GLY A 60 12.10 -7.93 9.45
N ASN A 61 11.72 -7.77 8.19
CA ASN A 61 11.36 -6.48 7.59
C ASN A 61 9.87 -6.38 7.28
N ASN A 62 9.28 -5.20 7.50
CA ASN A 62 7.89 -4.91 7.14
C ASN A 62 7.74 -4.68 5.63
N PHE A 63 7.16 -5.66 4.94
CA PHE A 63 6.95 -5.63 3.49
C PHE A 63 5.93 -4.56 3.06
N ASN A 64 4.94 -4.24 3.89
CA ASN A 64 3.98 -3.19 3.59
C ASN A 64 4.67 -1.82 3.51
N LEU A 65 5.65 -1.56 4.40
CA LEU A 65 6.47 -0.35 4.39
C LEU A 65 7.35 -0.29 3.15
N GLU A 66 7.85 -1.45 2.72
CA GLU A 66 8.62 -1.56 1.49
C GLU A 66 7.81 -1.19 0.26
N LEU A 67 6.57 -1.68 0.12
CA LEU A 67 5.70 -1.29 -1.00
C LEU A 67 5.50 0.23 -1.10
N ILE A 68 5.41 0.91 0.05
CA ILE A 68 5.30 2.37 0.10
C ILE A 68 6.63 3.05 -0.26
N ARG A 69 7.75 2.52 0.25
CA ARG A 69 9.10 3.01 -0.05
C ARG A 69 9.43 2.91 -1.54
N GLU A 70 9.02 1.82 -2.19
CA GLU A 70 9.19 1.63 -3.63
C GLU A 70 8.17 2.43 -4.46
N GLY A 71 7.23 3.17 -3.84
CA GLY A 71 6.21 3.91 -4.57
C GLY A 71 5.19 3.03 -5.29
N LEU A 72 5.09 1.74 -4.95
CA LEU A 72 4.09 0.81 -5.49
C LEU A 72 2.74 0.92 -4.78
N SER A 73 2.71 1.59 -3.63
CA SER A 73 1.52 1.93 -2.88
C SER A 73 1.65 3.31 -2.27
N PRO A 74 0.58 4.13 -2.20
CA PRO A 74 0.53 5.21 -1.23
C PRO A 74 0.43 4.65 0.19
N TYR A 75 0.72 5.48 1.19
CA TYR A 75 0.28 5.21 2.55
C TYR A 75 -1.24 5.38 2.64
N TYR A 76 -1.94 4.25 2.79
CA TYR A 76 -3.40 4.16 2.80
C TYR A 76 -3.94 4.36 4.22
N THR A 77 -4.66 5.48 4.43
CA THR A 77 -5.10 5.95 5.76
C THR A 77 -6.62 6.01 5.90
N GLN A 78 -7.37 5.37 4.99
CA GLN A 78 -8.84 5.41 4.99
C GLN A 78 -9.47 4.85 6.26
N TYR A 79 -8.77 3.94 6.96
CA TYR A 79 -9.23 3.28 8.18
C TYR A 79 -8.42 3.72 9.42
N GLY A 80 -7.84 4.92 9.37
CA GLY A 80 -6.98 5.46 10.42
C GLY A 80 -5.49 5.35 10.12
N LEU A 81 -4.67 5.83 11.05
CA LEU A 81 -3.22 5.81 10.98
C LEU A 81 -2.68 4.56 11.68
N SER A 82 -1.57 4.03 11.17
CA SER A 82 -0.82 2.96 11.84
C SER A 82 -0.31 3.44 13.19
N LYS A 83 -0.64 2.73 14.28
CA LYS A 83 -0.10 3.07 15.61
C LYS A 83 1.40 2.78 15.71
N LYS A 84 1.88 1.76 14.98
CA LYS A 84 3.27 1.29 15.05
C LYS A 84 4.20 1.97 14.04
N TYR A 85 3.71 2.26 12.83
CA TYR A 85 4.57 2.61 11.69
C TYR A 85 4.21 3.93 10.98
N ASP A 86 3.29 4.75 11.51
CA ASP A 86 2.83 5.98 10.83
C ASP A 86 3.99 6.89 10.38
N GLN A 87 4.95 7.16 11.26
CA GLN A 87 6.11 8.00 10.92
C GLN A 87 6.97 7.38 9.82
N MET A 88 7.17 6.06 9.85
CA MET A 88 7.96 5.34 8.85
C MET A 88 7.25 5.35 7.49
N PHE A 89 5.93 5.11 7.47
CA PHE A 89 5.15 5.14 6.23
C PHE A 89 5.14 6.54 5.60
N ARG A 90 4.96 7.61 6.39
CA ARG A 90 5.04 8.99 5.91
C ARG A 90 6.41 9.32 5.33
N ALA A 91 7.48 8.91 6.02
CA ALA A 91 8.84 9.14 5.57
C ALA A 91 9.15 8.38 4.27
N ALA A 92 8.75 7.10 4.19
CA ALA A 92 8.92 6.27 3.01
C ALA A 92 8.17 6.83 1.79
N GLU A 93 6.90 7.22 1.97
CA GLU A 93 6.10 7.81 0.89
C GLU A 93 6.70 9.14 0.41
N LYS A 94 7.13 10.00 1.35
CA LYS A 94 7.78 11.27 1.01
C LYS A 94 9.05 11.05 0.19
N GLN A 95 9.84 10.04 0.54
CA GLN A 95 11.06 9.71 -0.18
C GLN A 95 10.74 9.16 -1.58
N ALA A 96 9.79 8.23 -1.69
CA ALA A 96 9.33 7.70 -2.98
C ALA A 96 8.82 8.81 -3.92
N HIS A 97 8.13 9.82 -3.37
CA HIS A 97 7.73 11.02 -4.08
C HIS A 97 8.90 11.83 -4.60
N LYS A 98 9.90 12.09 -3.74
CA LYS A 98 11.09 12.88 -4.10
C LYS A 98 11.88 12.20 -5.21
N ASP A 99 11.95 10.88 -5.17
CA ASP A 99 12.74 10.08 -6.11
C ASP A 99 11.96 9.71 -7.38
N GLY A 100 10.67 10.07 -7.46
CA GLY A 100 9.84 9.81 -8.64
C GLY A 100 9.60 8.32 -8.90
N LEU A 101 9.45 7.52 -7.85
CA LEU A 101 9.32 6.07 -7.98
C LEU A 101 7.89 5.64 -8.32
N ASN A 102 7.75 4.77 -9.32
CA ASN A 102 6.51 4.08 -9.68
C ASN A 102 5.29 5.00 -9.75
N ILE A 103 4.33 4.92 -8.82
CA ILE A 103 3.15 5.82 -8.79
C ILE A 103 3.58 7.29 -8.86
N TRP A 104 4.68 7.63 -8.21
CA TRP A 104 5.19 8.99 -8.09
C TRP A 104 6.11 9.43 -9.24
N GLY A 105 6.36 8.56 -10.21
CA GLY A 105 7.06 8.90 -11.46
C GLY A 105 6.14 9.21 -12.63
N ASP A 106 4.84 8.94 -12.48
CA ASP A 106 3.82 9.14 -13.52
C ASP A 106 2.87 10.28 -13.12
N PRO A 107 2.82 11.40 -13.88
CA PRO A 107 1.96 12.55 -13.57
C PRO A 107 0.47 12.23 -13.42
N GLU A 108 -0.07 11.31 -14.23
CA GLU A 108 -1.48 10.93 -14.16
C GLU A 108 -1.76 10.07 -12.93
N LEU A 109 -0.84 9.17 -12.57
CA LEU A 109 -0.94 8.40 -11.33
C LEU A 109 -0.80 9.29 -10.10
N ILE A 110 0.15 10.23 -10.08
CA ILE A 110 0.27 11.24 -9.02
C ILE A 110 -1.08 11.95 -8.82
N LYS A 111 -1.65 12.49 -9.89
CA LYS A 111 -2.94 13.21 -9.84
C LYS A 111 -4.07 12.32 -9.31
N LYS A 112 -4.14 11.07 -9.79
CA LYS A 112 -5.12 10.08 -9.31
C LYS A 112 -4.97 9.84 -7.80
N TYR A 113 -3.77 9.54 -7.33
CA TYR A 113 -3.54 9.12 -5.94
C TYR A 113 -3.60 10.29 -4.95
N LEU A 114 -3.17 11.49 -5.33
CA LEU A 114 -3.41 12.69 -4.51
C LEU A 114 -4.91 12.97 -4.33
N ARG A 115 -5.71 12.77 -5.40
CA ARG A 115 -7.17 12.90 -5.32
C ARG A 115 -7.81 11.83 -4.42
N LEU A 116 -7.30 10.60 -4.42
CA LEU A 116 -7.79 9.54 -3.53
C LEU A 116 -7.42 9.85 -2.07
N LYS A 117 -6.17 10.22 -1.81
CA LYS A 117 -5.69 10.56 -0.46
C LYS A 117 -6.46 11.71 0.18
N SER A 118 -6.88 12.72 -0.60
CA SER A 118 -7.68 13.83 -0.07
C SER A 118 -9.07 13.41 0.43
N LYS A 119 -9.58 12.25 -0.03
CA LYS A 119 -10.83 11.65 0.46
C LYS A 119 -10.60 10.85 1.74
N TRP A 120 -9.49 10.12 1.84
CA TRP A 120 -9.16 9.32 3.03
C TRP A 120 -9.00 10.18 4.29
N GLY A 121 -8.37 11.35 4.16
CA GLY A 121 -8.18 12.28 5.29
C GLY A 121 -9.47 12.94 5.83
N LYS A 122 -10.60 12.85 5.11
CA LYS A 122 -11.88 13.41 5.56
C LYS A 122 -12.62 12.52 6.57
N HIS A 123 -12.29 11.22 6.60
CA HIS A 123 -12.95 10.25 7.47
C HIS A 123 -12.27 10.07 8.84
N ASN A 124 -11.14 10.76 9.08
CA ASN A 124 -10.41 10.73 10.36
C ASN A 124 -10.67 11.99 11.22
N LYS A 125 -11.76 12.70 10.97
CA LYS A 125 -12.21 13.88 11.74
C LYS A 125 -13.56 13.59 12.38
N ASP A 126 -13.62 12.60 13.25
CA ASP A 126 -14.69 12.42 14.23
C ASP A 126 -14.05 12.01 15.57
#